data_AF-A0A9E3CE56-F1
#
_entry.id   AF-A0A9E3CE56-F1
#
_cell.length_a   1.000
_cell.length_b   1.000
_cell.length_c   1.000
_cell.angle_alpha   90.00
_cell.angle_beta   90.00
_cell.angle_gamma   90.00
#
_symmetry.space_group_name_H-M   'P 1'
#
loop_
_entity.id
_entity.type
_entity.pdbx_description
1 polymer ?
#
loop_
_entity_poly.entity_id
_entity_poly.type
_entity_poly.pdbx_seq_one_letter_code
_entity_poly.pdbx_strand_id
1 'polypeptide(L)'
;MINRTLAMVKPFALSLVALAFIALAGQQARADEVFIAGFTNGCFGAACAPGATATSGGLTYSNSTFQGTTANGFRAIGGNPNPGSN
;
A
#
# COMPACT_ATOMS: atom_id res chain seq x y z
N MET A 1 -15.61 -56.06 -14.31
CA MET A 1 -15.16 -55.28 -13.11
C MET A 1 -14.68 -53.86 -13.45
N ILE A 2 -14.35 -53.56 -14.71
CA ILE A 2 -13.86 -52.25 -15.21
C ILE A 2 -14.82 -51.05 -14.95
N ASN A 3 -16.15 -51.27 -14.96
CA ASN A 3 -17.10 -50.16 -14.70
C ASN A 3 -17.08 -49.65 -13.25
N ARG A 4 -16.67 -50.48 -12.26
CA ARG A 4 -16.63 -50.08 -10.85
C ARG A 4 -15.39 -49.25 -10.53
N THR A 5 -14.26 -49.54 -11.16
CA THR A 5 -13.04 -48.74 -11.05
C THR A 5 -13.22 -47.38 -11.73
N LEU A 6 -13.81 -47.34 -12.93
CA LEU A 6 -14.15 -46.07 -13.61
C LEU A 6 -15.15 -45.21 -12.80
N ALA A 7 -16.12 -45.84 -12.11
CA ALA A 7 -17.07 -45.14 -11.24
C ALA A 7 -16.43 -44.51 -10.00
N MET A 8 -15.31 -45.05 -9.52
CA MET A 8 -14.62 -44.57 -8.31
C MET A 8 -13.50 -43.56 -8.63
N VAL A 9 -12.86 -43.69 -9.80
CA VAL A 9 -11.80 -42.78 -10.27
C VAL A 9 -12.36 -41.38 -10.60
N LYS A 10 -13.58 -41.30 -11.14
CA LYS A 10 -14.19 -40.03 -11.56
C LYS A 10 -14.44 -39.04 -10.41
N PRO A 11 -15.10 -39.42 -9.28
CA PRO A 11 -15.28 -38.50 -8.16
C PRO A 11 -13.94 -38.16 -7.47
N PHE A 12 -12.99 -39.09 -7.46
CA PHE A 12 -11.66 -38.84 -6.90
C PHE A 12 -10.87 -37.81 -7.72
N ALA A 13 -10.85 -37.95 -9.04
CA ALA A 13 -10.23 -36.96 -9.93
C ALA A 13 -10.88 -35.58 -9.80
N LEU A 14 -12.22 -35.52 -9.69
CA LEU A 14 -12.94 -34.27 -9.48
C LEU A 14 -12.59 -33.59 -8.15
N SER A 15 -12.44 -34.37 -7.07
CA SER A 15 -12.03 -33.84 -5.76
C SER A 15 -10.62 -33.26 -5.81
N LEU A 16 -9.67 -33.93 -6.47
CA LEU A 16 -8.31 -33.41 -6.64
C LEU A 16 -8.29 -32.11 -7.44
N VAL A 17 -9.08 -32.03 -8.52
CA VAL A 17 -9.19 -30.80 -9.31
C VAL A 17 -9.81 -29.68 -8.48
N ALA A 18 -10.85 -29.96 -7.70
CA ALA A 18 -11.48 -28.96 -6.84
C ALA A 18 -10.52 -28.44 -5.75
N LEU A 19 -9.76 -29.33 -5.11
CA LEU A 19 -8.74 -28.96 -4.12
C LEU A 19 -7.63 -28.12 -4.75
N ALA A 20 -7.16 -28.48 -5.95
CA ALA A 20 -6.20 -27.68 -6.69
C ALA A 20 -6.76 -26.29 -7.01
N PHE A 21 -8.01 -26.19 -7.49
CA PHE A 21 -8.64 -24.90 -7.78
C PHE A 21 -8.74 -24.00 -6.54
N ILE A 22 -9.13 -24.54 -5.39
CA ILE A 22 -9.21 -23.76 -4.14
C ILE A 22 -7.82 -23.30 -3.69
N ALA A 23 -6.81 -24.16 -3.80
CA ALA A 23 -5.43 -23.82 -3.45
C ALA A 23 -4.84 -22.73 -4.35
N LEU A 24 -5.14 -22.75 -5.65
CA LEU A 24 -4.70 -21.70 -6.59
C LEU A 24 -5.53 -20.41 -6.48
N ALA A 25 -6.82 -20.49 -6.19
CA ALA A 25 -7.69 -19.32 -6.07
C ALA A 25 -7.38 -18.47 -4.81
N GLY A 26 -6.78 -19.08 -3.78
CA GLY A 26 -6.37 -18.38 -2.55
C GLY A 26 -5.05 -17.60 -2.65
N GLN A 27 -4.41 -17.53 -3.83
CA GLN A 27 -3.22 -16.70 -4.01
C GLN A 27 -3.59 -15.24 -3.74
N GLN A 28 -2.96 -14.65 -2.73
CA GLN A 28 -3.08 -13.21 -2.45
C GLN A 28 -2.63 -12.48 -3.72
N ALA A 29 -3.52 -11.72 -4.34
CA ALA A 29 -3.12 -10.78 -5.38
C ALA A 29 -2.14 -9.79 -4.72
N ARG A 30 -0.84 -10.03 -4.88
CA ARG A 30 0.19 -9.10 -4.42
C ARG A 30 0.05 -7.89 -5.33
N ALA A 31 -0.68 -6.88 -4.86
CA ALA A 31 -0.67 -5.58 -5.49
C ALA A 31 0.78 -5.08 -5.50
N ASP A 32 1.20 -4.50 -6.63
CA ASP A 32 2.55 -3.97 -6.77
C ASP A 32 2.85 -2.96 -5.66
N GLU A 33 4.06 -3.04 -5.13
CA GLU A 33 4.51 -2.19 -4.03
C GLU A 33 5.15 -0.93 -4.62
N VAL A 34 4.52 0.22 -4.40
CA VAL A 34 4.96 1.51 -4.92
C VAL A 34 5.60 2.30 -3.80
N PHE A 35 6.84 2.75 -4.02
CA PHE A 35 7.51 3.69 -3.14
C PHE A 35 7.02 5.11 -3.40
N ILE A 36 6.59 5.81 -2.35
CA ILE A 36 6.12 7.20 -2.42
C ILE A 36 6.90 8.02 -1.40
N ALA A 37 7.40 9.18 -1.83
CA ALA A 37 8.04 10.17 -0.96
C ALA A 37 7.64 11.59 -1.37
N GLY A 38 7.53 12.48 -0.38
CA GLY A 38 7.15 13.87 -0.61
C GLY A 38 7.32 14.76 0.63
N PHE A 39 6.97 16.03 0.46
CA PHE A 39 7.08 17.06 1.50
C PHE A 39 5.88 18.02 1.43
N THR A 40 5.54 18.65 2.54
CA THR A 40 4.44 19.62 2.67
C THR A 40 4.96 21.07 2.72
N ASN A 41 5.57 21.53 1.62
CA ASN A 41 6.03 22.93 1.57
C ASN A 41 4.85 23.89 1.44
N GLY A 42 4.89 24.96 2.21
CA GLY A 42 3.97 26.09 2.09
C GLY A 42 4.54 27.20 1.21
N CYS A 43 3.74 28.23 0.98
CA CYS A 43 4.15 29.45 0.29
C CYS A 43 3.79 30.64 1.20
N PHE A 44 4.74 31.06 2.04
CA PHE A 44 4.47 32.03 3.11
C PHE A 44 4.98 33.45 2.82
N GLY A 45 5.60 33.67 1.65
CA GLY A 45 6.12 34.98 1.25
C GLY A 45 6.26 35.13 -0.26
N ALA A 46 6.85 36.25 -0.69
CA ALA A 46 7.13 36.49 -2.11
C ALA A 46 8.01 35.36 -2.67
N ALA A 47 7.67 34.89 -3.88
CA ALA A 47 8.34 33.74 -4.52
C ALA A 47 8.33 32.43 -3.70
N CYS A 48 7.36 32.25 -2.79
CA CYS A 48 7.26 31.07 -1.90
C CYS A 48 8.48 30.85 -1.01
N ALA A 49 9.08 31.96 -0.54
CA ALA A 49 10.14 31.96 0.45
C ALA A 49 9.66 32.70 1.72
N PRO A 50 9.80 32.11 2.92
CA PRO A 50 10.23 30.74 3.18
C PRO A 50 9.13 29.71 2.84
N GLY A 51 9.53 28.54 2.34
CA GLY A 51 8.61 27.44 2.00
C GLY A 51 8.60 26.29 3.01
N ALA A 52 9.59 26.25 3.91
CA ALA A 52 9.76 25.20 4.91
C ALA A 52 9.09 25.54 6.24
N THR A 53 9.30 26.74 6.76
CA THR A 53 8.80 27.17 8.07
C THR A 53 8.43 28.64 8.01
N ALA A 54 7.30 29.03 8.61
CA ALA A 54 6.91 30.43 8.72
C ALA A 54 6.01 30.66 9.93
N THR A 55 6.09 31.85 10.51
CA THR A 55 5.17 32.29 11.56
C THR A 55 4.30 33.41 11.01
N SER A 56 2.97 33.22 11.04
CA SER A 56 2.01 34.21 10.56
C SER A 56 0.73 34.16 11.40
N GLY A 57 0.17 35.33 11.74
CA GLY A 57 -1.06 35.42 12.54
C GLY A 57 -0.96 34.76 13.93
N GLY A 58 0.24 34.64 14.49
CA GLY A 58 0.48 33.97 15.78
C GLY A 58 0.57 32.44 15.71
N LEU A 59 0.53 31.86 14.50
CA LEU A 59 0.68 30.43 14.26
C LEU A 59 2.02 30.14 13.59
N THR A 60 2.70 29.08 14.02
CA THR A 60 3.94 28.59 13.38
C THR A 60 3.62 27.39 12.50
N TYR A 61 3.94 27.52 11.22
CA TYR A 61 3.81 26.48 10.22
C TYR A 61 5.17 25.82 10.00
N SER A 62 5.16 24.49 9.93
CA SER A 62 6.34 23.66 9.68
C SER A 62 6.01 22.68 8.57
N ASN A 63 6.92 22.53 7.61
CA ASN A 63 6.81 21.42 6.68
C ASN A 63 6.98 20.08 7.39
N SER A 64 6.49 19.05 6.74
CA SER A 64 6.67 17.65 7.11
C SER A 64 7.07 16.88 5.86
N THR A 65 8.00 15.97 6.02
CA THR A 65 8.33 14.97 5.00
C THR A 65 7.55 13.70 5.27
N PHE A 66 7.21 12.99 4.21
CA PHE A 66 6.61 11.67 4.32
C PHE A 66 7.22 10.73 3.29
N GLN A 67 7.41 9.47 3.67
CA GLN A 67 7.90 8.45 2.76
C GLN A 67 7.44 7.05 3.18
N GLY A 68 7.37 6.14 2.22
CA GLY A 68 7.26 4.70 2.44
C GLY A 68 6.61 3.95 1.28
N THR A 69 6.58 2.63 1.41
CA THR A 69 6.15 1.70 0.36
C THR A 69 4.74 1.18 0.64
N THR A 70 3.86 1.14 -0.37
CA THR A 70 2.53 0.54 -0.23
C THR A 70 2.62 -0.94 0.14
N ALA A 71 1.69 -1.41 0.98
CA ALA A 71 1.55 -2.82 1.32
C ALA A 71 0.13 -3.27 0.96
N ASN A 72 0.00 -4.33 0.16
CA ASN A 72 -1.30 -4.77 -0.37
C ASN A 72 -2.08 -3.65 -1.09
N GLY A 73 -1.37 -2.74 -1.77
CA GLY A 73 -1.99 -1.63 -2.52
C GLY A 73 -2.47 -0.46 -1.65
N PHE A 74 -2.22 -0.46 -0.34
CA PHE A 74 -2.60 0.64 0.55
C PHE A 74 -1.41 1.18 1.35
N ARG A 75 -1.41 2.49 1.60
CA ARG A 75 -0.57 3.12 2.61
C ARG A 75 -1.25 4.34 3.20
N ALA A 76 -1.38 4.36 4.52
CA ALA A 76 -1.62 5.60 5.25
C ALA A 76 -0.31 6.40 5.32
N ILE A 77 -0.35 7.64 4.87
CA ILE A 77 0.77 8.57 4.92
C ILE A 77 0.53 9.51 6.09
N GLY A 78 1.36 9.38 7.14
CA GLY A 78 1.46 10.36 8.21
C GLY A 78 2.71 11.22 8.00
N GLY A 79 2.65 12.48 8.43
CA GLY A 79 3.81 13.38 8.44
C GLY A 79 4.27 13.63 9.87
N ASN A 80 5.57 13.50 10.14
CA ASN A 80 6.18 14.05 11.35
C ASN A 80 6.67 15.45 11.00
N PRO A 81 6.10 16.53 11.56
CA PRO A 81 6.61 17.88 11.36
C PRO A 81 8.08 17.95 11.77
N ASN A 82 8.96 18.42 10.88
CA ASN A 82 10.38 18.62 11.19
C ASN A 82 10.79 20.01 10.68
N PRO A 83 10.51 21.09 11.45
CA PRO A 83 10.65 22.47 10.97
C PRO A 83 12.09 22.90 10.65
N GLY A 84 13.09 22.08 10.97
CA GLY A 84 14.46 22.57 11.11
C GLY A 84 14.55 23.64 12.21
N SER A 85 15.76 24.11 12.51
CA SER A 85 15.95 25.20 13.46
C SER A 85 15.41 26.50 12.86
N ASN A 86 14.53 27.18 13.62
CA ASN A 86 14.00 28.52 13.31
C ASN A 86 15.11 29.56 13.23
#